data_AF-A0A919TAA3-F1
#
_entry.id   AF-A0A919TAA3-F1
#
_cell.length_a   1.000
_cell.length_b   1.000
_cell.length_c   1.000
_cell.angle_alpha   90.00
_cell.angle_beta   90.00
_cell.angle_gamma   90.00
#
_symmetry.space_group_name_H-M   'P 1'
#
loop_
_entity.id
_entity.type
_entity.pdbx_description
1 polymer ?
#
loop_
_entity_poly.entity_id
_entity_poly.type
_entity_poly.pdbx_seq_one_letter_code
_entity_poly.pdbx_strand_id
1 'polypeptide(L)'
;MDLTTARQLAAGLMARHRLTGWHLVFDNAKTRAGVCRYDRKEIGLSRPLIALYEPDQVTDIVLHEIAHALAGPRHGHDRVWRATARRIGCSGERCMPADAPSVDGPWVGVCPAGHRTTAHRRPIRVKSCRSCSRGFDPAAIYTWSHLGRPAPMDPRYDAELARIRAGHLTPAPAPVPVQVGERIRLTGTGKYAGLAGTVVKRGRTRYQVQTRAGLLSVAFTAAQPVP
;
A
#
# COMPACT_ATOMS: atom_id res chain seq x y z
N MET A 1 -21.86 0.21 -6.31
CA MET A 1 -22.42 0.00 -7.68
C MET A 1 -21.85 -1.28 -8.29
N ASP A 2 -22.62 -2.11 -9.00
CA ASP A 2 -22.06 -3.30 -9.66
C ASP A 2 -21.16 -2.93 -10.86
N LEU A 3 -20.25 -3.84 -11.22
CA LEU A 3 -19.24 -3.57 -12.25
C LEU A 3 -19.79 -3.46 -13.66
N THR A 4 -20.91 -4.10 -13.97
CA THR A 4 -21.53 -4.03 -15.30
C THR A 4 -22.11 -2.65 -15.52
N THR A 5 -22.87 -2.16 -14.54
CA THR A 5 -23.44 -0.81 -14.58
C THR A 5 -22.32 0.24 -14.58
N ALA A 6 -21.28 0.06 -13.76
CA ALA A 6 -20.14 0.98 -13.74
C ALA A 6 -19.41 1.04 -15.10
N ARG A 7 -19.27 -0.11 -15.77
CA ARG A 7 -18.69 -0.19 -17.12
C ARG A 7 -19.54 0.57 -18.14
N GLN A 8 -20.86 0.40 -18.11
CA GLN A 8 -21.77 1.10 -19.02
C GLN A 8 -21.74 2.61 -18.79
N LEU A 9 -21.81 3.05 -17.52
CA LEU A 9 -21.67 4.45 -17.14
C LEU A 9 -20.36 5.03 -17.67
N ALA A 10 -19.24 4.38 -17.38
CA ALA A 10 -17.93 4.88 -17.77
C ALA A 10 -17.74 4.95 -19.29
N ALA A 11 -18.16 3.92 -20.02
CA ALA A 11 -18.13 3.91 -21.47
C ALA A 11 -19.00 5.04 -22.07
N GLY A 12 -20.20 5.27 -21.51
CA GLY A 12 -21.08 6.37 -21.94
C GLY A 12 -20.46 7.75 -21.72
N LEU A 13 -19.83 7.97 -20.56
CA LEU A 13 -19.13 9.23 -20.26
C LEU A 13 -17.90 9.43 -21.17
N MET A 14 -17.11 8.39 -21.40
CA MET A 14 -15.97 8.46 -22.33
C MET A 14 -16.42 8.81 -23.75
N ALA A 15 -17.51 8.21 -24.24
CA ALA A 15 -18.09 8.53 -25.54
C ALA A 15 -18.61 9.97 -25.60
N ARG A 16 -19.36 10.41 -24.57
CA ARG A 16 -19.88 11.78 -24.45
C ARG A 16 -18.77 12.83 -24.53
N HIS A 17 -17.62 12.56 -23.94
CA HIS A 17 -16.47 13.47 -23.92
C HIS A 17 -15.46 13.24 -25.04
N ARG A 18 -15.81 12.43 -26.06
CA ARG A 18 -15.01 12.20 -27.27
C ARG A 18 -13.60 11.66 -26.99
N LEU A 19 -13.47 10.76 -26.02
CA LEU A 19 -12.22 10.05 -25.73
C LEU A 19 -11.98 8.92 -26.76
N THR A 20 -11.91 9.29 -28.04
CA THR A 20 -11.70 8.33 -29.14
C THR A 20 -10.32 7.67 -29.02
N GLY A 21 -10.29 6.34 -29.12
CA GLY A 21 -9.07 5.55 -28.97
C GLY A 21 -8.59 5.40 -27.52
N TRP A 22 -9.41 5.78 -26.54
CA TRP A 22 -9.20 5.43 -25.14
C TRP A 22 -9.97 4.16 -24.76
N HIS A 23 -9.44 3.42 -23.80
CA HIS A 23 -10.04 2.18 -23.33
C HIS A 23 -10.31 2.22 -21.83
N LEU A 24 -11.44 1.63 -21.43
CA LEU A 24 -11.75 1.42 -20.01
C LEU A 24 -11.13 0.11 -19.56
N VAL A 25 -10.38 0.15 -18.47
CA VAL A 25 -9.87 -1.05 -17.80
C VAL A 25 -10.31 -1.04 -16.35
N PHE A 26 -10.41 -2.23 -15.78
CA PHE A 26 -10.59 -2.39 -14.35
C PHE A 26 -9.35 -3.04 -13.76
N ASP A 27 -8.95 -2.64 -12.56
CA ASP A 27 -7.85 -3.25 -11.81
C ASP A 27 -8.29 -3.68 -10.38
N ASN A 28 -7.34 -4.12 -9.56
CA ASN A 28 -7.53 -4.54 -8.18
C ASN A 28 -6.85 -3.59 -7.17
N ALA A 29 -6.65 -2.32 -7.53
CA ALA A 29 -6.12 -1.35 -6.57
C ALA A 29 -7.11 -1.19 -5.40
N LYS A 30 -6.59 -1.08 -4.18
CA LYS A 30 -7.42 -1.03 -2.96
C LYS A 30 -7.42 0.34 -2.29
N THR A 31 -6.55 1.25 -2.76
CA THR A 31 -6.33 2.58 -2.18
C THR A 31 -6.47 3.71 -3.21
N ARG A 32 -6.81 3.39 -4.46
CA ARG A 32 -6.98 4.34 -5.56
C ARG A 32 -8.19 3.92 -6.38
N ALA A 33 -9.20 4.78 -6.46
CA ALA A 33 -10.46 4.47 -7.13
C ALA A 33 -10.37 4.56 -8.67
N GLY A 34 -9.70 5.59 -9.20
CA GLY A 34 -9.52 5.85 -10.63
C GLY A 34 -8.06 6.12 -11.02
N VAL A 35 -7.69 5.94 -12.28
CA VAL A 35 -6.43 6.41 -12.86
C VAL A 35 -6.55 6.69 -14.35
N CYS A 36 -5.99 7.79 -14.79
CA CYS A 36 -5.71 8.06 -16.19
C CYS A 36 -4.28 7.63 -16.55
N ARG A 37 -4.14 6.82 -17.60
CA ARG A 37 -2.85 6.33 -18.13
C ARG A 37 -2.70 6.84 -19.55
N TYR A 38 -2.11 8.02 -19.68
CA TYR A 38 -2.06 8.75 -20.94
C TYR A 38 -1.26 8.02 -22.03
N ASP A 39 -0.15 7.39 -21.66
CA ASP A 39 0.72 6.60 -22.53
C ASP A 39 -0.02 5.46 -23.23
N ARG A 40 -0.92 4.80 -22.52
CA ARG A 40 -1.74 3.69 -23.02
C ARG A 40 -3.14 4.09 -23.48
N LYS A 41 -3.51 5.35 -23.29
CA LYS A 41 -4.88 5.85 -23.46
C LYS A 41 -5.89 5.00 -22.67
N GLU A 42 -5.62 4.74 -21.39
CA GLU A 42 -6.53 3.97 -20.53
C GLU A 42 -7.11 4.83 -19.42
N ILE A 43 -8.41 4.64 -19.15
CA ILE A 43 -9.05 5.01 -17.89
C ILE A 43 -9.21 3.73 -17.06
N GLY A 44 -8.58 3.68 -15.90
CA GLY A 44 -8.56 2.52 -15.01
C GLY A 44 -9.42 2.73 -13.78
N LEU A 45 -10.34 1.80 -13.48
CA LEU A 45 -11.18 1.83 -12.29
C LEU A 45 -10.88 0.64 -11.35
N SER A 46 -10.88 0.88 -10.05
CA SER A 46 -10.69 -0.17 -9.05
C SER A 46 -11.97 -0.99 -8.85
N ARG A 47 -11.95 -2.29 -9.17
CA ARG A 47 -13.09 -3.17 -8.88
C ARG A 47 -13.54 -3.12 -7.42
N PRO A 48 -12.65 -3.32 -6.43
CA PRO A 48 -13.09 -3.43 -5.05
C PRO A 48 -13.57 -2.09 -4.48
N LEU A 49 -13.13 -0.94 -4.99
CA LEU A 49 -13.61 0.36 -4.52
C LEU A 49 -14.92 0.78 -5.21
N ILE A 50 -15.04 0.59 -6.54
CA ILE A 50 -16.27 0.92 -7.27
C ILE A 50 -17.48 0.14 -6.74
N ALA A 51 -17.26 -1.10 -6.28
CA ALA A 51 -18.30 -1.89 -5.64
C ALA A 51 -18.90 -1.22 -4.39
N LEU A 52 -18.11 -0.41 -3.67
CA LEU A 52 -18.50 0.25 -2.41
C LEU A 52 -19.15 1.61 -2.60
N TYR A 53 -19.12 2.18 -3.81
CA TYR A 53 -19.53 3.55 -4.07
C TYR A 53 -20.90 3.65 -4.74
N GLU A 54 -21.59 4.73 -4.42
CA GLU A 54 -22.86 5.10 -5.02
C GLU A 54 -22.66 5.61 -6.47
N PRO A 55 -23.70 5.57 -7.32
CA PRO A 55 -23.56 5.91 -8.74
C PRO A 55 -23.01 7.31 -9.02
N ASP A 56 -23.36 8.30 -8.19
CA ASP A 56 -22.87 9.68 -8.26
C ASP A 56 -21.37 9.77 -7.93
N GLN A 57 -20.91 9.06 -6.89
CA GLN A 57 -19.49 8.95 -6.54
C GLN A 57 -18.70 8.28 -7.67
N VAL A 58 -19.22 7.19 -8.26
CA VAL A 58 -18.58 6.53 -9.40
C VAL A 58 -18.54 7.45 -10.61
N THR A 59 -19.61 8.21 -10.86
CA THR A 59 -19.65 9.21 -11.93
C THR A 59 -18.56 10.26 -11.75
N ASP A 60 -18.41 10.80 -10.53
CA ASP A 60 -17.38 11.80 -10.24
C ASP A 60 -15.96 11.23 -10.43
N ILE A 61 -15.70 10.00 -9.98
CA ILE A 61 -14.43 9.29 -10.21
C ILE A 61 -14.13 9.14 -11.70
N VAL A 62 -15.11 8.72 -12.51
CA VAL A 62 -14.90 8.57 -13.95
C VAL A 62 -14.62 9.92 -14.61
N LEU A 63 -15.42 10.94 -14.30
CA LEU A 63 -15.22 12.28 -14.85
C LEU A 63 -13.87 12.87 -14.40
N HIS A 64 -13.40 12.58 -13.19
CA HIS A 64 -12.08 12.97 -12.71
C HIS A 64 -10.97 12.43 -13.63
N GLU A 65 -11.03 11.15 -13.99
CA GLU A 65 -10.01 10.54 -14.86
C GLU A 65 -10.15 10.99 -16.32
N ILE A 66 -11.38 11.22 -16.80
CA ILE A 66 -11.63 11.84 -18.10
C ILE A 66 -11.06 13.26 -18.14
N ALA A 67 -11.17 14.03 -17.06
CA ALA A 67 -10.60 15.37 -16.99
C ALA A 67 -9.07 15.34 -17.11
N HIS A 68 -8.39 14.35 -16.53
CA HIS A 68 -6.95 14.14 -16.75
C HIS A 68 -6.63 13.84 -18.20
N ALA A 69 -7.41 12.97 -18.85
CA ALA A 69 -7.23 12.65 -20.26
C ALA A 69 -7.39 13.88 -21.17
N LEU A 70 -8.34 14.76 -20.87
CA LEU A 70 -8.62 15.98 -21.62
C LEU A 70 -7.63 17.11 -21.34
N ALA A 71 -7.19 17.28 -20.09
CA ALA A 71 -6.23 18.31 -19.71
C ALA A 71 -4.82 18.00 -20.26
N GLY A 72 -4.45 16.72 -20.31
CA GLY A 72 -3.17 16.26 -20.82
C GLY A 72 -2.15 15.97 -19.71
N PRO A 73 -1.07 15.21 -20.01
CA PRO A 73 -0.23 14.56 -19.01
C PRO A 73 0.68 15.50 -18.22
N ARG A 74 0.81 16.76 -18.67
CA ARG A 74 1.56 17.81 -17.96
C ARG A 74 0.76 18.48 -16.85
N HIS A 75 -0.55 18.23 -16.81
CA HIS A 75 -1.45 18.81 -15.82
C HIS A 75 -1.78 17.74 -14.78
N GLY A 76 -1.29 17.95 -13.55
CA GLY A 76 -1.85 17.28 -12.37
C GLY A 76 -3.19 17.90 -12.00
N HIS A 77 -3.53 17.92 -10.71
CA HIS A 77 -4.74 18.60 -10.21
C HIS A 77 -4.61 20.14 -10.16
N ASP A 78 -4.04 20.75 -11.19
CA ASP A 78 -3.83 22.19 -11.28
C ASP A 78 -5.10 22.95 -11.73
N ARG A 79 -4.96 24.26 -11.98
CA ARG A 79 -6.08 25.11 -12.43
C ARG A 79 -6.69 24.66 -13.76
N VAL A 80 -5.89 24.13 -14.70
CA VAL A 80 -6.33 23.71 -16.04
C VAL A 80 -7.14 22.43 -15.92
N TRP A 81 -6.63 21.47 -15.14
CA TRP A 81 -7.37 20.25 -14.83
C TRP A 81 -8.67 20.57 -14.08
N ARG A 82 -8.63 21.40 -13.03
CA ARG A 82 -9.83 21.72 -12.23
C ARG A 82 -10.90 22.43 -13.05
N ALA A 83 -10.50 23.36 -13.93
CA ALA A 83 -11.42 24.02 -14.87
C ALA A 83 -12.04 22.99 -15.84
N THR A 84 -11.23 22.05 -16.32
CA THR A 84 -11.70 20.97 -17.21
C THR A 84 -12.66 20.04 -16.49
N ALA A 85 -12.33 19.59 -15.29
CA ALA A 85 -13.15 18.74 -14.43
C ALA A 85 -14.54 19.35 -14.19
N ARG A 86 -14.59 20.61 -13.73
CA ARG A 86 -15.85 21.31 -13.49
C ARG A 86 -16.68 21.49 -14.76
N ARG A 87 -16.02 21.82 -15.88
CA ARG A 87 -16.70 21.97 -17.19
C ARG A 87 -17.39 20.69 -17.67
N ILE A 88 -16.87 19.52 -17.32
CA ILE A 88 -17.47 18.23 -17.68
C ILE A 88 -18.38 17.65 -16.59
N GLY A 89 -18.63 18.39 -15.51
CA GLY A 89 -19.54 17.99 -14.43
C GLY A 89 -18.89 17.23 -13.27
N CYS A 90 -17.56 17.14 -13.21
CA CYS A 90 -16.85 16.65 -12.02
C CYS A 90 -16.81 17.74 -10.93
N SER A 91 -16.81 17.34 -9.67
CA SER A 91 -16.62 18.19 -8.49
C SER A 91 -15.34 19.06 -8.59
N GLY A 92 -14.29 18.53 -9.22
CA GLY A 92 -12.96 19.12 -9.23
C GLY A 92 -12.20 18.94 -7.91
N GLU A 93 -12.70 18.04 -7.06
CA GLU A 93 -11.99 17.61 -5.86
C GLU A 93 -10.90 16.59 -6.18
N ARG A 94 -9.77 16.73 -5.49
CA ARG A 94 -8.60 15.88 -5.73
C ARG A 94 -8.75 14.50 -5.10
N CYS A 95 -9.43 14.43 -3.97
CA CYS A 95 -9.55 13.24 -3.15
C CYS A 95 -11.02 12.99 -2.83
N MET A 96 -11.38 11.72 -2.71
CA MET A 96 -12.64 11.34 -2.09
C MET A 96 -12.68 11.86 -0.64
N PRO A 97 -13.89 12.08 -0.08
CA PRO A 97 -14.06 12.38 1.33
C PRO A 97 -13.33 11.38 2.23
N ALA A 98 -12.83 11.83 3.38
CA ALA A 98 -12.04 11.00 4.29
C ALA A 98 -12.85 9.85 4.91
N ASP A 99 -14.16 9.99 4.96
CA ASP A 99 -15.16 9.02 5.43
C ASP A 99 -15.71 8.13 4.32
N ALA A 100 -15.26 8.30 3.07
CA ALA A 100 -15.66 7.44 1.97
C ALA A 100 -15.29 5.97 2.27
N PRO A 101 -16.18 5.01 1.93
CA PRO A 101 -15.89 3.59 2.10
C PRO A 101 -14.53 3.21 1.52
N SER A 102 -13.79 2.37 2.26
CA SER A 102 -12.47 1.89 1.85
C SER A 102 -12.37 0.38 2.00
N VAL A 103 -11.42 -0.21 1.27
CA VAL A 103 -11.16 -1.65 1.35
C VAL A 103 -10.14 -1.88 2.44
N ASP A 104 -10.52 -2.64 3.46
CA ASP A 104 -9.61 -2.96 4.54
C ASP A 104 -8.44 -3.85 4.08
N GLY A 105 -7.27 -3.57 4.67
CA GLY A 105 -6.12 -4.43 4.55
C GLY A 105 -6.14 -5.60 5.54
N PRO A 106 -5.45 -6.72 5.24
CA PRO A 106 -5.39 -7.87 6.14
C PRO A 106 -4.57 -7.60 7.41
N TRP A 107 -3.75 -6.54 7.42
CA TRP A 107 -3.07 -6.08 8.63
C TRP A 107 -3.97 -5.10 9.36
N VAL A 108 -4.32 -5.41 10.60
CA VAL A 108 -5.17 -4.57 11.45
C VAL A 108 -4.35 -4.08 12.63
N GLY A 109 -4.30 -2.77 12.81
CA GLY A 109 -3.65 -2.10 13.93
C GLY A 109 -4.69 -1.59 14.93
N VAL A 110 -4.51 -1.86 16.21
CA VAL A 110 -5.36 -1.34 17.29
C VAL A 110 -4.47 -0.63 18.32
N CYS A 111 -4.77 0.62 18.65
CA CYS A 111 -4.05 1.36 19.68
C CYS A 111 -4.63 1.07 21.07
N PRO A 112 -3.95 1.43 22.17
CA PRO A 112 -4.46 1.19 23.53
C PRO A 112 -5.85 1.79 23.82
N ALA A 113 -6.22 2.89 23.18
CA ALA A 113 -7.56 3.50 23.28
C ALA A 113 -8.64 2.81 22.43
N GLY A 114 -8.32 1.71 21.72
CA GLY A 114 -9.26 0.95 20.91
C GLY A 114 -9.45 1.44 19.47
N HIS A 115 -8.89 2.59 19.06
CA HIS A 115 -8.97 3.02 17.66
C HIS A 115 -8.29 2.03 16.70
N ARG A 116 -8.97 1.77 15.58
CA ARG A 116 -8.56 0.81 14.56
C ARG A 116 -7.98 1.48 13.33
N THR A 117 -6.98 0.85 12.73
CA THR A 117 -6.45 1.19 11.39
C THR A 117 -6.14 -0.09 10.62
N THR A 118 -6.03 -0.02 9.30
CA THR A 118 -5.64 -1.17 8.47
C THR A 118 -4.52 -0.86 7.49
N ALA A 119 -3.82 -1.89 7.04
CA ALA A 119 -2.78 -1.79 6.04
C ALA A 119 -2.80 -3.00 5.08
N HIS A 120 -2.60 -2.77 3.79
CA HIS A 120 -2.55 -3.84 2.79
C HIS A 120 -1.24 -4.65 2.83
N ARG A 121 -0.21 -4.14 3.50
CA ARG A 121 1.11 -4.76 3.63
C ARG A 121 1.56 -4.72 5.08
N ARG A 122 2.44 -5.64 5.45
CA ARG A 122 3.09 -5.64 6.77
C ARG A 122 3.72 -4.27 7.04
N PRO A 123 3.39 -3.61 8.15
CA PRO A 123 4.09 -2.40 8.58
C PRO A 123 5.58 -2.70 8.83
N ILE A 124 6.44 -1.89 8.23
CA ILE A 124 7.90 -1.94 8.42
C ILE A 124 8.42 -0.80 9.31
N ARG A 125 7.55 0.14 9.66
CA ARG A 125 7.81 1.29 10.52
C ARG A 125 6.74 1.38 11.60
N VAL A 126 7.14 1.80 12.80
CA VAL A 126 6.22 2.00 13.92
C VAL A 126 5.29 3.17 13.61
N LYS A 127 4.00 2.97 13.89
CA LYS A 127 2.95 3.98 13.71
C LYS A 127 2.20 4.17 15.01
N SER A 128 1.85 5.42 15.32
CA SER A 128 0.96 5.78 16.41
C SER A 128 -0.39 6.29 15.89
N CYS A 129 -1.39 6.25 16.75
CA CYS A 129 -2.75 6.64 16.41
C CYS A 129 -2.91 8.15 16.21
N ARG A 130 -3.37 8.55 15.02
CA ARG A 130 -3.66 9.95 14.70
C ARG A 130 -4.91 10.51 15.37
N SER A 131 -5.83 9.64 15.78
CA SER A 131 -7.01 10.02 16.56
C SER A 131 -6.65 10.33 18.02
N CYS A 132 -5.65 9.63 18.58
CA CYS A 132 -5.14 9.92 19.93
C CYS A 132 -4.25 11.16 19.96
N SER A 133 -3.40 11.36 18.93
CA SER A 133 -2.51 12.51 18.86
C SER A 133 -2.28 12.96 17.41
N ARG A 134 -2.25 14.27 17.18
CA ARG A 134 -1.87 14.82 15.86
C ARG A 134 -0.41 14.49 15.52
N GLY A 135 0.45 14.24 16.50
CA GLY A 135 1.86 13.89 16.33
C GLY A 135 2.14 12.38 16.45
N PHE A 136 3.42 12.01 16.40
CA PHE A 136 3.81 10.68 16.85
C PHE A 136 3.74 10.64 18.37
N ASP A 137 3.12 9.60 18.91
CA ASP A 137 2.95 9.41 20.36
C ASP A 137 3.27 7.94 20.72
N PRO A 138 4.36 7.68 21.48
CA PRO A 138 4.71 6.35 21.94
C PRO A 138 3.60 5.63 22.72
N ALA A 139 2.75 6.38 23.46
CA ALA A 139 1.64 5.81 24.21
C ALA A 139 0.47 5.36 23.32
N ALA A 140 0.45 5.80 22.05
CA ALA A 140 -0.61 5.50 21.10
C ALA A 140 -0.15 4.57 19.97
N ILE A 141 0.94 3.81 20.14
CA ILE A 141 1.45 2.87 19.13
C ILE A 141 0.41 1.77 18.83
N TYR A 142 0.22 1.47 17.56
CA TYR A 142 -0.64 0.36 17.13
C TYR A 142 -0.01 -1.01 17.38
N THR A 143 -0.79 -1.92 17.96
CA THR A 143 -0.51 -3.36 17.97
C THR A 143 -1.14 -4.00 16.74
N TRP A 144 -0.37 -4.79 16.00
CA TRP A 144 -0.78 -5.33 14.70
C TRP A 144 -1.14 -6.82 14.77
N SER A 145 -2.20 -7.18 14.06
CA SER A 145 -2.55 -8.55 13.70
C SER A 145 -2.61 -8.70 12.18
N HIS A 146 -2.47 -9.92 11.69
CA HIS A 146 -2.64 -10.27 10.28
C HIS A 146 -3.74 -11.33 10.16
N LEU A 147 -4.78 -11.02 9.37
CA LEU A 147 -5.96 -11.89 9.21
C LEU A 147 -6.56 -12.31 10.57
N GLY A 148 -6.63 -11.36 11.51
CA GLY A 148 -7.19 -11.57 12.85
C GLY A 148 -6.29 -12.32 13.83
N ARG A 149 -5.07 -12.69 13.43
CA ARG A 149 -4.12 -13.40 14.30
C ARG A 149 -2.89 -12.55 14.61
N PRO A 150 -2.31 -12.64 15.82
CA PRO A 150 -0.99 -12.08 16.08
C PRO A 150 0.01 -12.59 15.03
N ALA A 151 0.81 -11.69 14.47
CA ALA A 151 1.82 -12.04 13.48
C ALA A 151 3.15 -11.39 13.84
N PRO A 152 4.29 -12.09 13.64
CA PRO A 152 5.59 -11.50 13.87
C PRO A 152 5.78 -10.29 12.96
N MET A 153 6.37 -9.23 13.49
CA MET A 153 6.61 -7.99 12.75
C MET A 153 7.88 -8.08 11.90
N ASP A 154 8.17 -7.04 11.13
CA ASP A 154 9.43 -6.93 10.38
C ASP A 154 10.56 -6.56 11.35
N PRO A 155 11.80 -7.07 11.21
CA PRO A 155 12.88 -6.77 12.15
C PRO A 155 13.19 -5.27 12.26
N ARG A 156 12.89 -4.48 11.22
CA ARG A 156 13.03 -3.02 11.26
C ARG A 156 11.97 -2.37 12.13
N TYR A 157 10.75 -2.90 12.09
CA TYR A 157 9.66 -2.48 12.96
C TYR A 157 10.02 -2.77 14.41
N ASP A 158 10.49 -3.99 14.70
CA ASP A 158 10.87 -4.39 16.06
C ASP A 158 12.04 -3.56 16.59
N ALA A 159 13.08 -3.35 15.76
CA ALA A 159 14.20 -2.50 16.14
C ALA A 159 13.80 -1.04 16.39
N GLU A 160 12.87 -0.49 15.57
CA GLU A 160 12.33 0.84 15.80
C GLU A 160 11.47 0.91 17.06
N LEU A 161 10.62 -0.09 17.30
CA LEU A 161 9.78 -0.16 18.50
C LEU A 161 10.63 -0.28 19.77
N ALA A 162 11.69 -1.08 19.74
CA ALA A 162 12.64 -1.19 20.83
C ALA A 162 13.31 0.17 21.11
N ARG A 163 13.77 0.89 20.09
CA ARG A 163 14.34 2.25 20.26
C ARG A 163 13.35 3.24 20.85
N ILE A 164 12.09 3.21 20.41
CA ILE A 164 11.04 4.11 20.93
C ILE A 164 10.76 3.79 22.40
N ARG A 165 10.65 2.51 22.76
CA ARG A 165 10.41 2.07 24.15
C ARG A 165 11.58 2.34 25.08
N ALA A 166 12.82 2.29 24.56
CA ALA A 166 14.02 2.63 25.30
C ALA A 166 14.14 4.13 25.63
N GLY A 167 13.22 4.97 25.12
CA GLY A 167 12.98 6.33 25.61
C GLY A 167 14.21 7.22 25.61
N HIS A 168 14.58 7.81 24.46
CA HIS A 168 15.55 8.92 24.39
C HIS A 168 16.89 8.75 25.13
N LEU A 169 17.30 7.52 25.46
CA LEU A 169 18.68 7.19 25.80
C LEU A 169 19.32 6.53 24.57
N THR A 170 20.54 6.95 24.28
CA THR A 170 21.39 6.64 23.13
C THR A 170 21.08 5.26 22.52
N PRO A 171 20.87 5.15 21.20
CA PRO A 171 20.41 3.90 20.60
C PRO A 171 21.41 2.78 20.88
N ALA A 172 20.91 1.68 21.46
CA ALA A 172 21.56 0.40 21.25
C ALA A 172 21.65 0.17 19.73
N PRO A 173 22.83 -0.21 19.19
CA PRO A 173 22.99 -0.40 17.76
C PRO A 173 21.93 -1.39 17.28
N ALA A 174 21.22 -1.01 16.22
CA ALA A 174 20.32 -1.94 15.54
C ALA A 174 21.10 -3.23 15.25
N PRO A 175 20.50 -4.43 15.44
CA PRO A 175 21.18 -5.66 15.09
C PRO A 175 21.67 -5.52 13.65
N VAL A 176 23.00 -5.58 13.49
CA VAL A 176 23.65 -5.32 12.22
C VAL A 176 23.05 -6.32 11.23
N PRO A 177 22.38 -5.85 10.15
CA PRO A 177 21.83 -6.77 9.16
C PRO A 177 22.96 -7.62 8.63
N VAL A 178 22.74 -8.93 8.56
CA VAL A 178 23.74 -9.88 8.08
C VAL A 178 24.35 -9.39 6.78
N GLN A 179 25.68 -9.25 6.75
CA GLN A 179 26.40 -8.74 5.60
C GLN A 179 26.57 -9.81 4.54
N VAL A 180 26.84 -9.37 3.31
CA VAL A 180 27.26 -10.29 2.24
C VAL A 180 28.57 -10.95 2.68
N GLY A 181 28.63 -12.28 2.61
CA GLY A 181 29.74 -13.11 3.10
C GLY A 181 29.49 -13.78 4.44
N GLU A 182 28.52 -13.31 5.24
CA GLU A 182 28.22 -13.90 6.53
C GLU A 182 27.30 -15.13 6.42
N ARG A 183 27.47 -16.06 7.36
CA ARG A 183 26.68 -17.30 7.42
C ARG A 183 25.41 -17.12 8.23
N ILE A 184 24.32 -17.64 7.70
CA ILE A 184 23.02 -17.67 8.38
C ILE A 184 22.42 -19.06 8.35
N ARG A 185 21.61 -19.35 9.37
CA ARG A 185 20.72 -20.50 9.45
C ARG A 185 19.32 -20.05 9.11
N LEU A 186 18.67 -20.79 8.23
CA LEU A 186 17.29 -20.52 7.80
C LEU A 186 16.33 -20.93 8.92
N THR A 187 15.56 -19.98 9.42
CA THR A 187 14.54 -20.19 10.45
C THR A 187 13.16 -20.22 9.79
N GLY A 188 12.34 -21.21 10.14
CA GLY A 188 11.02 -21.43 9.52
C GLY A 188 10.59 -22.89 9.65
N THR A 189 9.45 -23.24 9.07
CA THR A 189 8.84 -24.59 9.15
C THR A 189 8.83 -25.34 7.81
N GLY A 190 9.49 -24.80 6.78
CA GLY A 190 9.52 -25.40 5.44
C GLY A 190 10.69 -26.37 5.21
N LYS A 191 10.77 -26.95 4.01
CA LYS A 191 11.82 -27.91 3.58
C LYS A 191 13.28 -27.44 3.72
N TYR A 192 13.48 -26.14 3.90
CA TYR A 192 14.81 -25.53 4.06
C TYR A 192 15.07 -25.07 5.50
N ALA A 193 14.18 -25.37 6.44
CA ALA A 193 14.37 -25.05 7.85
C ALA A 193 15.65 -25.70 8.40
N GLY A 194 16.41 -24.95 9.19
CA GLY A 194 17.68 -25.40 9.79
C GLY A 194 18.86 -25.44 8.81
N LEU A 195 18.63 -25.23 7.51
CA LEU A 195 19.70 -25.19 6.52
C LEU A 195 20.60 -23.98 6.77
N ALA A 196 21.92 -24.16 6.68
CA ALA A 196 22.87 -23.06 6.73
C ALA A 196 23.32 -22.65 5.31
N GLY A 197 23.65 -21.38 5.15
CA GLY A 197 24.25 -20.87 3.93
C GLY A 197 24.85 -19.48 4.11
N THR A 198 25.50 -19.01 3.06
CA THR A 198 26.21 -17.72 3.05
C THR A 198 25.37 -16.68 2.33
N VAL A 199 25.23 -15.49 2.90
CA VAL A 199 24.54 -14.38 2.24
C VAL A 199 25.38 -13.91 1.05
N VAL A 200 24.86 -14.03 -0.16
CA VAL A 200 25.54 -13.55 -1.39
C VAL A 200 24.99 -12.20 -1.86
N LYS A 201 23.76 -11.85 -1.46
CA LYS A 201 23.17 -10.55 -1.78
C LYS A 201 22.16 -10.13 -0.72
N ARG A 202 22.16 -8.85 -0.39
CA ARG A 202 21.16 -8.23 0.48
C ARG A 202 20.19 -7.39 -0.35
N GLY A 203 18.92 -7.80 -0.37
CA GLY A 203 17.83 -7.03 -0.95
C GLY A 203 17.18 -6.08 0.05
N ARG A 204 16.08 -5.44 -0.37
CA ARG A 204 15.34 -4.50 0.48
C ARG A 204 14.58 -5.18 1.62
N THR A 205 14.23 -6.46 1.55
CA THR A 205 13.50 -7.18 2.61
C THR A 205 13.89 -8.67 2.73
N ARG A 206 14.86 -9.10 1.92
CA ARG A 206 15.25 -10.52 1.77
C ARG A 206 16.75 -10.64 1.52
N TYR A 207 17.34 -11.74 1.97
CA TYR A 207 18.68 -12.19 1.60
C TYR A 207 18.59 -13.14 0.40
N GLN A 208 19.62 -13.15 -0.44
CA GLN A 208 19.94 -14.28 -1.30
C GLN A 208 21.04 -15.06 -0.62
N VAL A 209 20.82 -16.36 -0.42
CA VAL A 209 21.64 -17.22 0.43
C VAL A 209 22.09 -18.41 -0.37
N GLN A 210 23.39 -18.57 -0.54
CA GLN A 210 23.96 -19.76 -1.15
C GLN A 210 23.97 -20.89 -0.11
N THR A 211 23.21 -21.95 -0.38
CA THR A 211 23.11 -23.12 0.49
C THR A 211 23.53 -24.38 -0.26
N ARG A 212 23.63 -25.52 0.44
CA ARG A 212 23.80 -26.84 -0.22
C ARG A 212 22.65 -27.25 -1.14
N ALA A 213 21.47 -26.62 -1.00
CA ALA A 213 20.31 -26.85 -1.86
C ALA A 213 20.24 -25.87 -3.04
N GLY A 214 21.27 -25.03 -3.23
CA GLY A 214 21.30 -23.95 -4.21
C GLY A 214 21.03 -22.58 -3.62
N LEU A 215 20.80 -21.61 -4.50
CA LEU A 215 20.56 -20.21 -4.16
C LEU A 215 19.10 -20.01 -3.70
N LEU A 216 18.92 -19.58 -2.45
CA LEU A 216 17.60 -19.38 -1.85
C LEU A 216 17.35 -17.91 -1.53
N SER A 217 16.12 -17.46 -1.80
CA SER A 217 15.64 -16.13 -1.44
C SER A 217 14.90 -16.18 -0.10
N VAL A 218 15.48 -15.60 0.94
CA VAL A 218 15.08 -15.79 2.33
C VAL A 218 14.65 -14.46 2.95
N ALA A 219 13.48 -14.42 3.59
CA ALA A 219 13.05 -13.22 4.31
C ALA A 219 13.98 -12.91 5.50
N PHE A 220 14.19 -11.64 5.83
CA PHE A 220 15.06 -11.28 6.96
C PHE A 220 14.61 -11.88 8.31
N THR A 221 13.30 -12.10 8.48
CA THR A 221 12.72 -12.77 9.66
C THR A 221 13.01 -14.28 9.73
N ALA A 222 13.39 -14.87 8.59
CA ALA A 222 13.62 -16.31 8.42
C ALA A 222 15.12 -16.63 8.35
N ALA A 223 15.97 -15.74 8.87
CA ALA A 223 17.41 -15.87 8.86
C ALA A 223 17.97 -15.53 10.25
N GLN A 224 18.76 -16.43 10.80
CA GLN A 224 19.47 -16.25 12.06
C GLN A 224 20.98 -16.28 11.78
N PRO A 225 21.77 -15.28 12.23
CA PRO A 225 23.23 -15.32 12.14
C PRO A 225 23.79 -16.59 12.79
N VAL A 226 24.79 -17.19 12.15
CA VAL A 226 25.60 -18.26 12.75
C VAL A 226 26.95 -17.64 13.09
N PRO A 227 27.44 -17.75 14.33
CA PRO A 227 28.79 -17.28 14.69
C PRO A 227 29.89 -18.00 13.90
#